data_AF-A0A537CK76-F1
#
_entry.id   AF-A0A537CK76-F1
#
_cell.length_a   1.000
_cell.length_b   1.000
_cell.length_c   1.000
_cell.angle_alpha   90.00
_cell.angle_beta   90.00
_cell.angle_gamma   90.00
#
_symmetry.space_group_name_H-M   'P 1'
#
loop_
_entity.id
_entity.type
_entity.pdbx_description
1 polymer ?
#
loop_
_entity_poly.entity_id
_entity_poly.type
_entity_poly.pdbx_seq_one_letter_code
_entity_poly.pdbx_strand_id
1 'polypeptide(L)' 'MVPTLAGVILLIFVLFKLFGGDPSQILAGQVASQEQIDAIRRELGLDRPWYTQLGIFVREILSFDFGKSWMTREQVSA' A
#
# COMPACT_ATOMS: atom_id res chain seq x y z
N MET A 1 13.26 -4.75 -21.82
CA MET A 1 12.12 -3.98 -21.28
C MET A 1 11.62 -4.57 -19.97
N VAL A 2 11.33 -5.88 -19.90
CA VAL A 2 10.85 -6.53 -18.67
C VAL A 2 11.77 -6.34 -17.45
N PRO A 3 13.12 -6.52 -17.53
CA PRO A 3 13.98 -6.30 -16.37
C PRO A 3 13.98 -4.84 -15.87
N THR A 4 13.85 -3.89 -16.80
CA THR A 4 13.78 -2.45 -16.49
C THR A 4 12.51 -2.13 -15.72
N LEU A 5 11.34 -2.63 -16.17
CA LEU A 5 10.07 -2.42 -15.48
C LEU A 5 10.07 -3.05 -14.10
N ALA A 6 10.59 -4.27 -13.96
CA ALA A 6 10.73 -4.92 -12.66
C ALA A 6 11.61 -4.10 -11.70
N GLY A 7 12.71 -3.53 -12.19
CA GLY A 7 13.56 -2.63 -11.43
C GLY A 7 12.83 -1.35 -10.97
N VAL A 8 12.05 -0.72 -11.85
CA VAL A 8 11.26 0.47 -11.51
C VAL A 8 10.16 0.14 -10.48
N ILE A 9 9.45 -0.97 -10.63
CA ILE A 9 8.43 -1.42 -9.66
C ILE A 9 9.04 -1.62 -8.28
N LEU A 10 10.19 -2.32 -8.22
CA LEU A 10 10.88 -2.55 -6.95
C LEU A 10 11.37 -1.24 -6.33
N LEU A 11 11.92 -0.34 -7.15
CA LEU A 11 12.38 0.97 -6.70
C LEU A 11 11.24 1.80 -6.10
N ILE A 12 10.11 1.89 -6.79
CA ILE A 12 8.92 2.60 -6.32
C ILE A 12 8.43 1.98 -5.02
N PHE A 13 8.29 0.65 -4.96
CA PHE A 13 7.87 -0.04 -3.75
C PHE A 13 8.75 0.29 -2.55
N VAL A 14 10.08 0.24 -2.73
CA VAL A 14 11.04 0.56 -1.66
C VAL A 14 10.94 2.03 -1.25
N LEU A 15 10.79 2.94 -2.22
CA LEU A 15 10.66 4.37 -1.93
C LEU A 15 9.42 4.66 -1.06
N PHE A 16 8.26 4.16 -1.46
CA PHE A 16 7.03 4.35 -0.69
C PHE A 16 7.05 3.62 0.65
N LYS A 17 7.66 2.44 0.73
CA LYS A 17 7.74 1.69 1.99
C LYS A 17 8.67 2.33 3.02
N LEU A 18 9.82 2.84 2.58
CA LEU A 18 10.85 3.38 3.50
C LEU A 18 10.67 4.87 3.78
N PHE A 19 10.26 5.64 2.78
CA PHE A 19 10.15 7.09 2.88
C PHE A 19 8.70 7.58 2.91
N GLY A 20 7.73 6.74 2.54
CA GLY A 20 6.33 7.03 2.78
C GLY A 20 5.99 6.94 4.26
N GLY A 21 5.15 7.86 4.74
CA GLY A 21 4.56 7.75 6.07
C GLY A 21 3.68 6.50 6.20
N ASP A 22 3.36 6.12 7.44
CA ASP A 22 2.51 4.97 7.70
C ASP A 22 1.05 5.25 7.27
N PRO A 23 0.54 4.60 6.20
CA PRO A 23 -0.77 4.92 5.69
C PRO A 23 -1.88 4.53 6.66
N SER A 24 -1.67 3.56 7.58
CA SER A 24 -2.68 3.26 8.61
C SER A 24 -2.89 4.44 9.57
N GLN A 25 -1.83 5.20 9.88
CA GLN A 25 -1.95 6.40 10.73
C GLN A 25 -2.64 7.54 10.00
N ILE A 26 -2.32 7.72 8.71
CA ILE A 26 -2.94 8.74 7.87
C ILE A 26 -4.43 8.46 7.70
N LEU A 27 -4.80 7.20 7.49
CA LEU A 27 -6.17 6.73 7.33
C LEU A 27 -7.00 6.76 8.59
N ALA A 28 -6.41 6.39 9.73
CA ALA A 28 -7.11 6.40 11.00
C ALA A 28 -7.46 7.83 11.44
N GLY A 29 -6.65 8.82 11.05
CA GLY A 29 -6.82 10.22 11.39
C GLY A 29 -6.19 10.58 12.74
N GLN A 30 -6.18 11.88 13.06
CA GLN A 30 -5.37 12.43 14.16
C GLN A 30 -5.78 11.99 15.57
N VAL A 31 -7.00 11.44 15.74
CA VAL A 31 -7.57 11.09 17.06
C VAL A 31 -7.84 9.58 17.18
N ALA A 32 -7.30 8.77 16.26
CA ALA A 32 -7.51 7.33 16.29
C ALA A 32 -6.79 6.65 17.47
N SER A 33 -7.43 5.65 18.05
CA SER A 33 -6.79 4.79 19.04
C SER A 33 -5.78 3.86 18.36
N GLN A 34 -4.79 3.36 19.12
CA GLN A 34 -3.82 2.41 18.58
C GLN A 34 -4.47 1.12 18.07
N GLU A 35 -5.55 0.66 18.72
CA GLU A 35 -6.32 -0.50 18.23
C GLU A 35 -6.93 -0.25 16.85
N GLN A 36 -7.40 0.98 16.56
CA GLN A 36 -7.93 1.33 15.24
C GLN A 36 -6.83 1.37 14.18
N ILE A 37 -5.66 1.91 14.52
CA ILE A 37 -4.50 1.94 13.63
C ILE A 37 -4.06 0.51 13.30
N ASP A 38 -3.96 -0.37 14.30
CA ASP A 38 -3.57 -1.77 14.11
C ASP A 38 -4.62 -2.59 13.34
N ALA A 39 -5.91 -2.25 13.48
CA ALA A 39 -6.97 -2.85 12.66
C ALA A 39 -6.81 -2.47 11.18
N ILE A 40 -6.60 -1.18 10.89
CA ILE A 40 -6.37 -0.69 9.51
C ILE A 40 -5.08 -1.28 8.95
N ARG A 41 -4.02 -1.35 9.75
CA ARG A 41 -2.73 -1.92 9.33
C ARG A 41 -2.87 -3.38 8.88
N ARG A 42 -3.67 -4.17 9.61
CA ARG A 42 -4.00 -5.56 9.26
C ARG A 42 -4.89 -5.65 8.02
N GLU A 43 -5.88 -4.76 7.89
CA GLU A 43 -6.77 -4.70 6.73
C GLU A 43 -5.99 -4.42 5.44
N LEU A 44 -5.01 -3.51 5.50
CA LEU A 44 -4.12 -3.17 4.39
C LEU A 44 -2.97 -4.16 4.18
N GLY A 45 -2.82 -5.16 5.05
CA GLY A 45 -1.74 -6.15 4.98
C GLY A 45 -0.34 -5.57 5.21
N LEU A 46 -0.25 -4.40 5.84
CA LEU A 46 1.01 -3.71 6.15
C LEU A 46 1.76 -4.36 7.33
N ASP A 47 1.07 -5.19 8.11
CA ASP A 47 1.62 -6.04 9.15
C ASP A 47 2.37 -7.26 8.59
N ARG A 48 2.16 -7.58 7.30
CA ARG A 48 2.77 -8.76 6.66
C ARG A 48 4.24 -8.51 6.27
N PRO A 49 5.03 -9.58 6.09
CA PRO A 49 6.40 -9.45 5.60
C PRO A 49 6.51 -8.69 4.28
N TRP A 50 7.66 -8.03 4.05
CA TRP A 50 7.85 -7.14 2.91
C TRP A 50 7.65 -7.81 1.55
N TYR A 51 7.98 -9.09 1.42
CA TYR A 51 7.80 -9.85 0.18
C TYR A 51 6.32 -10.11 -0.11
N THR A 52 5.48 -10.26 0.92
CA THR A 52 4.02 -10.39 0.75
C THR A 52 3.42 -9.07 0.31
N GLN A 53 3.85 -7.95 0.91
CA GLN A 53 3.42 -6.61 0.49
C GLN A 53 3.83 -6.32 -0.97
N LEU A 54 5.05 -6.70 -1.36
CA LEU A 54 5.50 -6.56 -2.75
C LEU A 54 4.65 -7.41 -3.70
N GLY A 55 4.30 -8.65 -3.31
CA GLY A 55 3.43 -9.52 -4.10
C GLY A 55 2.02 -8.93 -4.30
N ILE A 56 1.45 -8.29 -3.27
CA ILE A 56 0.17 -7.58 -3.36
C ILE A 56 0.30 -6.40 -4.33
N PHE A 57 1.33 -5.56 -4.16
CA PHE A 57 1.58 -4.40 -5.02
C PHE A 57 1.76 -4.78 -6.50
N VAL A 58 2.55 -5.83 -6.77
CA VAL A 58 2.74 -6.34 -8.14
C VAL A 58 1.42 -6.86 -8.71
N ARG A 59 0.60 -7.55 -7.90
CA ARG A 59 -0.70 -8.04 -8.34
C ARG A 59 -1.63 -6.89 -8.73
N GLU A 60 -1.73 -5.85 -7.92
CA GLU A 60 -2.57 -4.66 -8.18
C GLU A 60 -2.18 -3.95 -9.48
N ILE A 61 -0.87 -3.82 -9.74
CA ILE A 61 -0.35 -3.27 -11.01
C ILE A 61 -0.77 -4.14 -12.19
N LEU A 62 -0.61 -5.46 -12.08
CA LEU A 62 -0.90 -6.39 -13.18
C LEU A 62 -2.41 -6.56 -13.42
N SER A 63 -3.24 -6.42 -12.39
CA SER A 63 -4.69 -6.48 -12.50
C SER A 63 -5.32 -5.16 -12.92
N PHE A 64 -4.55 -4.07 -12.97
CA PHE A 64 -5.08 -2.70 -13.16
C PHE A 64 -6.20 -2.36 -12.16
N ASP A 65 -6.13 -2.97 -10.97
CA ASP A 65 -7.08 -2.76 -9.88
C ASP A 65 -6.30 -2.14 -8.73
N PHE A 66 -6.39 -0.82 -8.63
CA PHE A 66 -5.71 -0.03 -7.60
C PHE A 66 -6.55 0.12 -6.33
N GLY A 67 -7.68 -0.60 -6.24
CA GLY A 67 -8.54 -0.60 -5.07
C GLY A 67 -9.25 0.73 -4.86
N LYS A 68 -9.34 1.15 -3.59
CA LYS A 68 -10.04 2.37 -3.18
C LYS A 68 -9.09 3.44 -2.70
N SER A 69 -9.40 4.68 -3.02
CA SER A 69 -8.77 5.88 -2.48
C SER A 69 -8.87 5.87 -0.97
N TRP A 70 -7.75 6.05 -0.31
CA TRP A 70 -7.68 6.16 1.13
C TRP A 70 -8.38 7.41 1.67
N MET A 71 -8.40 8.50 0.90
CA MET A 71 -9.00 9.77 1.32
C MET A 71 -10.52 9.80 1.07
N THR A 72 -10.94 9.42 -0.13
CA THR A 72 -12.35 9.55 -0.58
C THR A 72 -13.14 8.25 -0.45
N ARG A 73 -12.47 7.10 -0.25
CA ARG A 73 -13.04 5.74 -0.26
C ARG A 73 -13.71 5.33 -1.58
N GLU A 74 -13.48 6.11 -2.64
CA GLU A 74 -13.95 5.79 -4.00
C GLU A 74 -12.99 4.83 -4.69
N GLN A 75 -13.47 4.09 -5.69
CA GLN A 75 -12.61 3.23 -6.50
C GLN A 75 -11.62 4.05 -7.32
N VAL A 76 -10.37 3.60 -7.35
CA VAL A 76 -9.33 4.16 -8.22
C VAL A 76 -9.34 3.33 -9.49
N SER A 77 -10.04 3.82 -10.50
CA SER A 77 -10.02 3.23 -11.84
C SER A 77 -8.71 3.55 -12.56
N ALA A 78 -8.18 2.57 -13.29
CA ALA A 78 -7.06 2.74 -14.21
C ALA A 78 -7.38 3.62 -15.42
#